data_AF-V5G754-F1
#
_entry.id   AF-V5G754-F1
#
_cell.length_a   1.000
_cell.length_b   1.000
_cell.length_c   1.000
_cell.angle_alpha   90.00
_cell.angle_beta   90.00
_cell.angle_gamma   90.00
#
_symmetry.space_group_name_H-M   'P 1'
#
loop_
_entity.id
_entity.type
_entity.pdbx_description
1 polymer ?
#
loop_
_entity_poly.entity_id
_entity_poly.type
_entity_poly.pdbx_seq_one_letter_code
_entity_poly.pdbx_strand_id
1 'polypeptide(L)'
;MAPKPTNDISLPNAHGIKYDESEMALFHAKLSYHSTIDERMASKDSNLASISEHQARILKRWETLKQAEKELAVNGKSMSAAEKKQLAQYEWRYKRLEQLATKSAEKS
;
A
#
# COMPACT_ATOMS: atom_id res chain seq x y z
N MET A 1 53.57 4.40 -12.43
CA MET A 1 52.71 3.54 -11.56
C MET A 1 51.26 3.94 -11.80
N ALA A 2 50.47 3.07 -12.42
CA ALA A 2 49.02 3.28 -12.57
C ALA A 2 48.29 2.62 -11.38
N PRO A 3 47.29 3.26 -10.76
CA PRO A 3 46.59 2.71 -9.62
C PRO A 3 45.66 1.57 -10.04
N LYS A 4 45.58 0.53 -9.19
CA LYS A 4 44.80 -0.69 -9.39
C LYS A 4 43.29 -0.38 -9.47
N PRO A 5 42.52 -1.11 -10.31
CA PRO A 5 41.07 -0.99 -10.34
C PRO A 5 40.49 -1.43 -8.99
N THR A 6 39.64 -0.58 -8.43
CA THR A 6 38.79 -0.86 -7.28
C THR A 6 37.92 -2.06 -7.57
N ASN A 7 37.99 -3.09 -6.73
CA ASN A 7 37.08 -4.23 -6.74
C ASN A 7 35.64 -3.72 -6.83
N ASP A 8 34.97 -4.05 -7.93
CA ASP A 8 33.52 -3.97 -8.04
C ASP A 8 32.93 -4.77 -6.88
N ILE A 9 32.34 -4.06 -5.93
CA ILE A 9 31.45 -4.63 -4.93
C ILE A 9 30.26 -5.14 -5.74
N SER A 10 30.32 -6.41 -6.14
CA SER A 10 29.21 -7.16 -6.69
C SER A 10 28.12 -7.21 -5.62
N LEU A 11 27.25 -6.20 -5.60
CA LEU A 11 25.94 -6.34 -4.99
C LEU A 11 25.26 -7.51 -5.72
N PRO A 12 24.72 -8.51 -5.01
CA PRO A 12 24.03 -9.61 -5.65
C PRO A 12 22.92 -9.03 -6.53
N ASN A 13 22.97 -9.34 -7.83
CA ASN A 13 21.96 -8.96 -8.80
C ASN A 13 20.59 -9.25 -8.20
N ALA A 14 19.77 -8.20 -8.03
CA ALA A 14 18.40 -8.32 -7.56
C ALA A 14 17.71 -9.40 -8.40
N HIS A 15 17.53 -10.59 -7.81
CA HIS A 15 16.82 -11.68 -8.47
C HIS A 15 15.43 -11.11 -8.76
N GLY A 16 15.03 -11.14 -10.04
CA GLY A 16 13.92 -10.36 -10.60
C GLY A 16 12.54 -10.72 -10.03
N ILE A 17 12.30 -10.38 -8.77
CA ILE A 17 10.98 -10.43 -8.16
C ILE A 17 10.20 -9.25 -8.72
N LYS A 18 9.43 -9.50 -9.77
CA LYS A 18 8.40 -8.57 -10.23
C LYS A 18 7.25 -8.66 -9.25
N TYR A 19 7.14 -7.68 -8.36
CA TYR A 19 5.96 -7.53 -7.52
C TYR A 19 4.80 -7.05 -8.37
N ASP A 20 3.62 -7.62 -8.13
CA ASP A 20 2.41 -7.07 -8.68
C ASP A 20 2.18 -5.66 -8.10
N GLU A 21 1.96 -4.68 -8.98
CA GLU A 21 1.82 -3.27 -8.60
C GLU A 21 0.70 -3.06 -7.59
N SER A 22 -0.40 -3.82 -7.73
CA SER A 22 -1.53 -3.71 -6.81
C SER A 22 -1.25 -4.31 -5.43
N GLU A 23 -0.40 -5.34 -5.34
CA GLU A 23 0.09 -5.89 -4.07
C GLU A 23 1.06 -4.93 -3.39
N MET A 24 1.97 -4.31 -4.15
CA MET A 24 2.87 -3.28 -3.65
C MET A 24 2.09 -2.06 -3.12
N ALA A 25 1.06 -1.62 -3.83
CA ALA A 25 0.22 -0.51 -3.41
C ALA A 25 -0.52 -0.81 -2.09
N LEU A 26 -1.06 -2.03 -1.93
CA LEU A 26 -1.69 -2.46 -0.69
C LEU A 26 -0.67 -2.50 0.47
N PHE A 27 0.53 -3.01 0.22
CA PHE A 27 1.60 -3.04 1.21
C PHE A 27 1.94 -1.64 1.72
N HIS A 28 2.17 -0.68 0.81
CA HIS A 28 2.44 0.71 1.18
C HIS A 28 1.28 1.35 1.96
N ALA A 29 0.03 1.07 1.56
CA ALA A 29 -1.14 1.57 2.27
C ALA A 29 -1.20 1.03 3.71
N LYS A 30 -0.96 -0.27 3.91
CA LYS A 30 -0.91 -0.86 5.26
C LYS A 30 0.22 -0.25 6.10
N LEU A 31 1.39 -0.07 5.50
CA LEU A 31 2.54 0.51 6.20
C LEU A 31 2.23 1.93 6.70
N SER A 32 1.68 2.78 5.82
CA SER A 32 1.27 4.15 6.15
C SER A 32 0.18 4.18 7.23
N TYR A 33 -0.80 3.28 7.16
CA TYR A 33 -1.86 3.20 8.17
C TYR A 33 -1.29 2.84 9.54
N HIS A 34 -0.51 1.76 9.61
CA HIS A 34 0.04 1.28 10.89
C HIS A 34 1.08 2.23 11.47
N SER A 35 1.79 3.00 10.65
CA SER A 35 2.76 3.98 11.15
C SER A 35 2.11 5.24 11.74
N THR A 36 0.82 5.48 11.49
CA THR A 36 0.15 6.75 11.86
C THR A 36 -1.10 6.57 12.73
N ILE A 37 -1.66 5.36 12.81
CA ILE A 37 -2.94 5.12 13.47
C ILE A 37 -2.93 5.50 14.96
N ASP A 38 -1.88 5.14 15.69
CA ASP A 38 -1.82 5.39 17.14
C ASP A 38 -1.83 6.89 17.44
N GLU A 39 -1.06 7.67 16.68
CA GLU A 39 -1.01 9.13 16.76
C GLU A 39 -2.37 9.75 16.39
N ARG A 40 -2.99 9.27 15.30
CA ARG A 40 -4.31 9.75 14.86
C ARG A 40 -5.38 9.51 15.92
N MET A 41 -5.37 8.35 16.56
CA MET A 41 -6.32 8.01 17.63
C MET A 41 -6.05 8.78 18.93
N ALA A 42 -4.78 9.10 19.23
CA ALA A 42 -4.41 9.89 20.39
C ALA A 42 -4.74 11.39 20.24
N SER A 43 -4.80 11.90 19.01
CA SER A 43 -4.98 13.33 18.71
C SER A 43 -6.32 13.94 19.17
N LYS A 44 -7.31 13.11 19.53
CA LYS A 44 -8.72 13.49 19.82
C LYS A 44 -9.42 14.24 18.67
N ASP A 45 -8.83 14.30 17.48
CA ASP A 45 -9.49 14.84 16.29
C ASP A 45 -10.48 13.80 15.73
N SER A 46 -11.77 14.09 15.89
CA SER A 46 -12.85 13.26 15.36
C SER A 46 -12.78 13.03 13.85
N ASN A 47 -12.22 13.98 13.08
CA ASN A 47 -12.02 13.82 11.65
C ASN A 47 -10.91 12.81 11.35
N LEU A 48 -9.77 12.88 12.05
CA LEU A 48 -8.67 11.92 11.89
C LEU A 48 -9.08 10.52 12.31
N ALA A 49 -9.86 10.38 13.39
CA ALA A 49 -10.43 9.10 13.81
C ALA A 49 -11.37 8.53 12.74
N SER A 50 -12.27 9.35 12.19
CA SER A 50 -13.19 8.94 11.13
C SER A 50 -12.47 8.54 9.84
N ILE A 51 -11.46 9.32 9.43
CA ILE A 51 -10.61 8.99 8.27
C ILE A 51 -9.91 7.64 8.48
N SER A 52 -9.34 7.43 9.67
CA SER A 52 -8.64 6.20 10.02
C SER A 52 -9.56 4.98 10.00
N GLU A 53 -10.80 5.11 10.48
CA GLU A 53 -11.80 4.04 10.41
C GLU A 53 -12.16 3.69 8.96
N HIS A 54 -12.33 4.70 8.11
CA HIS A 54 -12.59 4.49 6.68
C HIS A 54 -11.41 3.83 5.98
N GLN A 55 -10.18 4.22 6.30
CA GLN A 55 -8.96 3.58 5.80
C GLN A 55 -8.89 2.12 6.20
N ALA A 56 -9.16 1.78 7.47
CA ALA A 56 -9.21 0.39 7.93
C ALA A 56 -10.23 -0.45 7.15
N ARG A 57 -11.42 0.10 6.88
CA ARG A 57 -12.45 -0.57 6.05
C ARG A 57 -11.98 -0.80 4.62
N ILE A 58 -11.30 0.16 4.01
CA ILE A 58 -10.74 0.02 2.66
C ILE A 58 -9.66 -1.07 2.65
N LEU A 59 -8.71 -1.03 3.59
CA LEU A 59 -7.64 -2.02 3.69
C LEU A 59 -8.20 -3.44 3.82
N LYS A 60 -9.16 -3.66 4.73
CA LYS A 60 -9.80 -4.97 4.92
C LYS A 60 -10.45 -5.50 3.63
N ARG A 61 -11.18 -4.65 2.91
CA ARG A 61 -11.84 -5.03 1.65
C ARG A 61 -10.83 -5.28 0.53
N TRP A 62 -9.79 -4.46 0.46
CA TRP A 62 -8.72 -4.61 -0.51
C TRP A 62 -7.94 -5.90 -0.28
N GLU A 63 -7.56 -6.21 0.96
CA GLU A 63 -6.95 -7.50 1.33
C GLU A 63 -7.81 -8.69 0.94
N THR A 64 -9.11 -8.64 1.25
CA THR A 64 -10.05 -9.72 0.89
C THR A 64 -10.09 -9.94 -0.62
N LEU A 65 -10.12 -8.86 -1.40
CA LEU A 65 -10.14 -8.94 -2.86
C LEU A 65 -8.80 -9.48 -3.43
N LYS A 66 -7.66 -9.09 -2.84
CA LYS A 66 -6.35 -9.64 -3.21
C LYS A 66 -6.20 -11.11 -2.83
N GLN A 67 -6.79 -11.54 -1.72
CA GLN A 67 -6.83 -12.95 -1.35
C GLN A 67 -7.67 -13.75 -2.35
N ALA A 68 -8.83 -13.24 -2.76
CA ALA A 68 -9.65 -13.84 -3.81
C ALA A 68 -8.90 -13.94 -5.16
N GLU A 69 -8.11 -12.92 -5.52
CA GLU A 69 -7.25 -12.98 -6.71
C GLU A 69 -6.25 -14.14 -6.65
N LYS A 70 -5.56 -14.31 -5.51
CA LYS A 70 -4.60 -15.39 -5.32
C LYS A 70 -5.28 -16.75 -5.42
N GLU A 71 -6.46 -16.91 -4.85
CA GLU A 71 -7.26 -18.13 -4.93
C GLU A 71 -7.72 -18.43 -6.38
N LEU A 72 -8.15 -17.41 -7.13
CA LEU A 72 -8.47 -17.56 -8.55
C LEU A 72 -7.25 -18.00 -9.35
N ALA A 73 -6.09 -17.38 -9.10
CA ALA A 73 -4.84 -17.71 -9.79
C ALA A 73 -4.40 -19.16 -9.51
N VAL A 74 -4.53 -19.65 -8.27
CA VAL A 74 -4.28 -21.07 -7.93
C VAL A 74 -5.22 -22.01 -8.71
N ASN A 75 -6.46 -21.58 -8.94
CA ASN A 75 -7.44 -22.31 -9.74
C ASN A 75 -7.30 -22.09 -11.26
N GLY A 76 -6.23 -21.44 -11.73
CA GLY A 76 -6.00 -21.13 -13.14
C GLY A 76 -6.95 -20.09 -13.74
N LYS A 77 -7.70 -19.37 -12.90
CA LYS A 77 -8.61 -18.29 -13.27
C LYS A 77 -7.95 -16.93 -13.04
N SER A 78 -8.47 -15.89 -13.67
CA SER A 78 -8.03 -14.51 -13.45
C SER A 78 -9.20 -13.62 -13.07
N MET A 79 -8.90 -12.51 -12.39
CA MET A 79 -9.91 -11.51 -12.06
C MET A 79 -10.53 -10.89 -13.31
N SER A 80 -11.83 -10.60 -13.21
CA SER A 80 -12.55 -9.80 -14.19
C SER A 80 -12.03 -8.36 -14.22
N ALA A 81 -12.29 -7.66 -15.33
CA ALA A 81 -11.95 -6.24 -15.46
C ALA A 81 -12.64 -5.37 -14.40
N ALA A 82 -13.84 -5.75 -13.96
CA ALA A 82 -14.58 -5.05 -12.91
C ALA A 82 -13.85 -5.14 -11.55
N GLU A 83 -13.35 -6.31 -11.19
CA GLU A 83 -12.65 -6.51 -9.93
C GLU A 83 -11.26 -5.84 -9.95
N LYS A 84 -10.55 -5.87 -11.10
CA LYS A 84 -9.31 -5.08 -11.28
C LYS A 84 -9.56 -3.58 -11.10
N LYS A 85 -10.68 -3.08 -11.62
CA LYS A 85 -11.11 -1.69 -11.43
C LYS A 85 -11.44 -1.40 -9.96
N GLN A 86 -11.97 -2.37 -9.21
CA GLN A 86 -12.20 -2.23 -7.77
C GLN A 86 -10.88 -2.12 -6.99
N LEU A 87 -9.85 -2.89 -7.33
CA LEU A 87 -8.51 -2.76 -6.74
C LEU A 87 -7.96 -1.33 -6.91
N ALA A 88 -7.97 -0.81 -8.14
CA ALA A 88 -7.52 0.55 -8.43
C ALA A 88 -8.35 1.62 -7.68
N GLN A 89 -9.65 1.39 -7.49
CA GLN A 89 -10.50 2.29 -6.69
C GLN A 89 -10.14 2.28 -5.20
N TYR A 90 -9.80 1.12 -4.63
CA TYR A 90 -9.37 1.06 -3.23
C TYR A 90 -8.08 1.83 -3.01
N GLU A 91 -7.10 1.66 -3.91
CA GLU A 91 -5.87 2.44 -3.88
C GLU A 91 -6.14 3.95 -3.93
N TRP A 92 -6.93 4.39 -4.92
CA TRP A 92 -7.23 5.81 -5.09
C TRP A 92 -7.97 6.39 -3.87
N ARG A 93 -8.98 5.68 -3.35
CA ARG A 93 -9.74 6.12 -2.17
C ARG A 93 -8.85 6.20 -0.93
N TYR A 94 -7.98 5.21 -0.73
CA TYR A 94 -7.03 5.23 0.38
C TYR A 94 -6.08 6.43 0.28
N LYS A 95 -5.44 6.63 -0.88
CA LYS A 95 -4.55 7.78 -1.12
C LYS A 95 -5.27 9.11 -0.90
N ARG A 96 -6.53 9.21 -1.31
CA ARG A 96 -7.33 10.43 -1.11
C ARG A 96 -7.59 10.71 0.36
N LEU A 97 -7.94 9.69 1.14
CA LEU A 97 -8.11 9.82 2.59
C LEU A 97 -6.80 10.17 3.29
N GLU A 98 -5.69 9.57 2.86
CA GLU A 98 -4.37 9.87 3.41
C GLU A 98 -3.96 11.33 3.15
N GLN A 99 -4.21 11.85 1.94
CA GLN A 99 -4.01 13.27 1.62
C GLN A 99 -4.87 14.21 2.47
N LEU A 100 -6.06 13.79 2.86
CA LEU A 100 -6.93 14.59 3.74
C LEU A 100 -6.40 14.57 5.17
N ALA A 101 -5.94 13.41 5.65
CA ALA A 101 -5.34 13.29 6.98
C ALA A 101 -4.06 14.14 7.10
N THR A 102 -3.18 14.13 6.10
CA THR A 102 -1.93 14.92 6.14
C THR A 102 -2.18 16.41 6.00
N LYS A 103 -3.14 16.84 5.17
CA LYS A 103 -3.51 18.26 5.06
C LYS A 103 -4.16 18.82 6.32
N SER A 104 -4.90 18.00 7.07
CA SER A 104 -5.44 18.40 8.36
C SER A 104 -4.33 18.60 9.40
N ALA A 105 -3.27 17.79 9.34
CA ALA A 105 -2.09 17.93 10.20
C ALA A 105 -1.29 19.21 9.93
N GLU A 106 -1.23 19.68 8.68
CA GLU A 106 -0.52 20.94 8.31
C GLU A 106 -1.27 22.22 8.73
N LYS A 107 -2.55 22.13 9.10
CA LYS A 107 -3.39 23.28 9.47
C LYS A 107 -3.64 23.42 10.97
N SER A 108 -3.09 22.51 11.79
CA SER A 108 -3.27 22.49 13.26
C SER A 108 -2.09 23.11 13.98
#